data_AF-A0A3B8YXW2-F1
#
_entry.id   AF-A0A3B8YXW2-F1
#
_cell.length_a   1.000
_cell.length_b   1.000
_cell.length_c   1.000
_cell.angle_alpha   90.00
_cell.angle_beta   90.00
_cell.angle_gamma   90.00
#
_symmetry.space_group_name_H-M   'P 1'
#
loop_
_entity.id
_entity.type
_entity.pdbx_description
1 polymer ?
#
loop_
_entity_poly.entity_id
_entity_poly.type
_entity_poly.pdbx_seq_one_letter_code
_entity_poly.pdbx_strand_id
1 'polypeptide(L)'
;MELIRRTTWALSAALSIATVMVVLITAHAPRQEGLLRDLTRENGVVEWASVVILVVIALVAGRALLLDRKQPALPAGGRGILIALVFLATLAALEEISWGQQVFGFRSNKFFLDHNLQRETNLHNLMPASISSSAINTVIYVFFLWIPCGFRMAPNSRLAIGIRSREWDNFLPSLNTILIFAFGSTLQAYFLLPTWSDTLALLVTLALLGRTLLVQPATRSNDWAHWAWVVFCAATFAIHHDIFRFANMQYEIRELVVVLGCLHWITDWTIPAIQQPKGSNRESAAKQGIAA
;
A
#
# COMPACT_ATOMS: atom_id res chain seq x y z
N MET A 1 -15.33 -9.64 -5.40
CA MET A 1 -14.16 -9.32 -4.57
C MET A 1 -12.95 -10.19 -4.94
N GLU A 2 -13.07 -11.50 -5.19
CA GLU A 2 -11.94 -12.32 -5.70
C GLU A 2 -11.35 -11.80 -7.02
N LEU A 3 -12.21 -11.35 -7.96
CA LEU A 3 -11.76 -10.65 -9.16
C LEU A 3 -10.89 -9.43 -8.80
N ILE A 4 -11.32 -8.63 -7.83
CA ILE A 4 -10.59 -7.42 -7.39
C ILE A 4 -9.20 -7.80 -6.89
N ARG A 5 -9.08 -8.83 -6.06
CA ARG A 5 -7.78 -9.31 -5.54
C ARG A 5 -6.81 -9.73 -6.66
N ARG A 6 -7.30 -10.48 -7.65
CA ARG A 6 -6.48 -10.87 -8.82
C ARG A 6 -6.11 -9.66 -9.68
N THR A 7 -7.07 -8.75 -9.87
CA THR A 7 -6.87 -7.52 -10.64
C THR A 7 -5.87 -6.60 -9.95
N THR A 8 -5.92 -6.40 -8.64
CA THR A 8 -4.98 -5.54 -7.91
C THR A 8 -3.57 -6.11 -7.94
N TRP A 9 -3.41 -7.43 -7.82
CA TRP A 9 -2.11 -8.07 -8.02
C TRP A 9 -1.57 -7.84 -9.43
N ALA A 10 -2.38 -8.09 -10.47
CA ALA A 10 -1.98 -7.89 -11.86
C ALA A 10 -1.65 -6.42 -12.16
N LEU A 11 -2.43 -5.48 -11.64
CA LEU A 11 -2.17 -4.04 -11.73
C LEU A 11 -0.86 -3.67 -11.04
N SER A 12 -0.56 -4.26 -9.87
CA SER A 12 0.69 -3.99 -9.15
C SER A 12 1.91 -4.48 -9.93
N ALA A 13 1.82 -5.66 -10.56
CA ALA A 13 2.86 -6.19 -11.42
C ALA A 13 3.05 -5.30 -12.66
N ALA A 14 1.96 -4.93 -13.33
CA ALA A 14 1.99 -4.04 -14.50
C ALA A 14 2.56 -2.67 -14.16
N LEU A 15 2.16 -2.08 -13.02
CA LEU A 15 2.70 -0.81 -12.52
C LEU A 15 4.19 -0.93 -12.25
N SER A 16 4.66 -2.02 -11.63
CA SER A 16 6.09 -2.19 -11.36
C SER A 16 6.94 -2.23 -12.65
N ILE A 17 6.44 -2.92 -13.68
CA ILE A 17 7.09 -2.98 -14.99
C ILE A 17 7.05 -1.60 -15.67
N ALA A 18 5.88 -0.95 -15.67
CA ALA A 18 5.73 0.39 -16.25
C ALA A 18 6.67 1.41 -15.59
N THR A 19 6.79 1.39 -14.26
CA THR A 19 7.69 2.28 -13.52
C THR A 19 9.15 2.05 -13.91
N VAL A 20 9.61 0.78 -13.97
CA VAL A 20 10.97 0.47 -14.42
C VAL A 20 11.20 0.98 -15.85
N MET A 21 10.25 0.76 -16.76
CA MET A 21 10.34 1.23 -18.14
C MET A 21 10.41 2.75 -18.23
N VAL A 22 9.56 3.47 -17.48
CA VAL A 22 9.57 4.94 -17.44
C VAL A 22 10.91 5.46 -16.93
N VAL A 23 11.46 4.85 -15.87
CA VAL A 23 12.77 5.24 -15.33
C VAL A 23 13.88 5.00 -16.36
N LEU A 24 13.93 3.83 -17.00
CA LEU A 24 14.95 3.51 -18.00
C LEU A 24 14.84 4.38 -19.26
N ILE A 25 13.62 4.69 -19.72
CA ILE A 25 13.39 5.60 -20.85
C ILE A 25 13.87 7.01 -20.47
N THR A 26 13.48 7.50 -19.30
CA THR A 26 13.89 8.82 -18.80
C THR A 26 15.42 8.90 -18.66
N ALA A 27 16.07 7.80 -18.26
CA ALA A 27 17.53 7.71 -18.08
C ALA A 27 18.32 7.77 -19.39
N HIS A 28 17.80 7.13 -20.44
CA HIS A 28 18.61 6.77 -21.61
C HIS A 28 18.09 7.31 -22.93
N ALA A 29 16.89 7.91 -22.97
CA ALA A 29 16.34 8.54 -24.16
C ALA A 29 16.40 10.07 -24.02
N PRO A 30 17.37 10.77 -24.64
CA PRO A 30 17.57 12.22 -24.47
C PRO A 30 16.35 13.08 -24.84
N ARG A 31 15.44 12.56 -25.66
CA ARG A 31 14.21 13.26 -26.05
C ARG A 31 13.06 13.10 -25.04
N GLN A 32 13.23 12.28 -24.01
CA GLN A 32 12.18 11.89 -23.06
C GLN A 32 12.60 12.12 -21.60
N GLU A 33 13.59 12.98 -21.35
CA GLU A 33 14.06 13.32 -19.99
C GLU A 33 12.95 13.91 -19.10
N GLY A 34 11.89 14.48 -19.72
CA GLY A 34 10.72 14.99 -19.02
C GLY A 34 9.62 13.96 -18.72
N LEU A 35 9.72 12.72 -19.23
CA LEU A 35 8.62 11.75 -19.18
C LEU A 35 8.17 11.43 -17.76
N LEU A 36 9.11 11.12 -16.87
CA LEU A 36 8.80 10.85 -15.46
C LEU A 36 8.09 12.05 -14.83
N ARG A 37 8.62 13.26 -15.07
CA ARG A 37 8.06 14.52 -14.55
C ARG A 37 6.65 14.79 -15.04
N ASP A 38 6.37 14.57 -16.32
CA ASP A 38 5.06 14.83 -16.89
C ASP A 38 3.98 13.87 -16.37
N LEU A 39 4.37 12.63 -16.02
CA LEU A 39 3.46 11.64 -15.44
C LEU A 39 3.17 11.92 -13.95
N THR A 40 4.17 12.40 -13.22
CA THR A 40 4.11 12.59 -11.75
C THR A 40 4.00 14.05 -11.32
N ARG A 41 3.78 14.98 -12.23
CA ARG A 41 3.51 16.37 -11.85
C ARG A 41 2.18 16.46 -11.10
N GLU A 42 2.01 17.52 -10.34
CA GLU A 42 0.73 17.92 -9.75
C GLU A 42 -0.38 17.97 -10.81
N ASN A 43 -1.57 17.47 -10.47
CA ASN A 43 -2.68 17.17 -11.37
C ASN A 43 -2.34 16.15 -12.49
N GLY A 44 -1.29 15.35 -12.31
CA GLY A 44 -0.79 14.37 -13.27
C GLY A 44 -1.53 13.05 -13.27
N VAL A 45 -1.18 12.16 -14.20
CA VAL A 45 -1.85 10.86 -14.36
C VAL A 45 -1.70 9.98 -13.12
N VAL A 46 -0.55 10.05 -12.43
CA VAL A 46 -0.27 9.24 -11.24
C VAL A 46 -1.14 9.69 -10.06
N GLU A 47 -1.27 10.99 -9.82
CA GLU A 47 -2.12 11.57 -8.77
C GLU A 47 -3.60 11.21 -8.99
N TRP A 48 -4.11 11.40 -10.21
CA TRP A 48 -5.47 10.99 -10.56
C TRP A 48 -5.70 9.48 -10.40
N ALA A 49 -4.70 8.66 -10.71
CA ALA A 49 -4.78 7.23 -10.46
C ALA A 49 -4.87 6.93 -8.95
N SER A 50 -4.09 7.63 -8.11
CA SER A 50 -4.15 7.52 -6.65
C SER A 50 -5.55 7.87 -6.12
N VAL A 51 -6.13 8.99 -6.59
CA VAL A 51 -7.50 9.41 -6.26
C VAL A 51 -8.52 8.31 -6.60
N VAL A 52 -8.43 7.74 -7.81
CA VAL A 52 -9.35 6.67 -8.23
C VAL A 52 -9.22 5.45 -7.32
N ILE A 53 -8.00 5.01 -7.00
CA ILE A 53 -7.79 3.86 -6.12
C ILE A 53 -8.28 4.15 -4.69
N LEU A 54 -8.08 5.36 -4.16
CA LEU A 54 -8.60 5.78 -2.85
C LEU A 54 -10.13 5.73 -2.81
N VAL A 55 -10.80 6.23 -3.85
CA VAL A 55 -12.26 6.11 -3.97
C VAL A 55 -12.68 4.64 -4.03
N VAL A 56 -11.98 3.80 -4.80
CA VAL A 56 -12.26 2.36 -4.84
C VAL A 56 -12.08 1.69 -3.48
N ILE A 57 -11.06 2.06 -2.70
CA ILE A 57 -10.87 1.58 -1.32
C ILE A 57 -12.08 1.93 -0.46
N ALA A 58 -12.51 3.19 -0.47
CA ALA A 58 -13.67 3.64 0.30
C ALA A 58 -14.95 2.87 -0.09
N LEU A 59 -15.17 2.66 -1.40
CA LEU A 59 -16.32 1.90 -1.90
C LEU A 59 -16.26 0.41 -1.53
N VAL A 60 -15.09 -0.23 -1.62
CA VAL A 60 -14.91 -1.65 -1.27
C VAL A 60 -15.08 -1.85 0.24
N ALA A 61 -14.48 -0.99 1.06
CA ALA A 61 -14.60 -1.05 2.51
C ALA A 61 -16.04 -0.76 2.97
N GLY A 62 -16.70 0.25 2.39
CA GLY A 62 -18.10 0.57 2.65
C GLY A 62 -19.03 -0.57 2.25
N ARG A 63 -18.81 -1.20 1.08
CA ARG A 63 -19.56 -2.38 0.66
C ARG A 63 -19.36 -3.56 1.61
N ALA A 64 -18.13 -3.82 2.05
CA ALA A 64 -17.84 -4.88 3.02
C ALA A 64 -18.59 -4.64 4.35
N LEU A 65 -18.63 -3.41 4.86
CA LEU A 65 -19.42 -3.05 6.05
C LEU A 65 -20.93 -3.25 5.84
N LEU A 66 -21.46 -2.89 4.66
CA LEU A 66 -22.88 -3.10 4.35
C LEU A 66 -23.25 -4.58 4.26
N LEU A 67 -22.36 -5.42 3.73
CA LEU A 67 -22.54 -6.88 3.69
C LEU A 67 -22.49 -7.47 5.10
N ASP A 68 -21.50 -7.06 5.90
CA ASP A 68 -21.35 -7.49 7.30
C ASP A 68 -22.56 -7.09 8.17
N ARG A 69 -23.17 -5.93 7.92
CA ARG A 69 -24.42 -5.53 8.60
C ARG A 69 -25.59 -6.47 8.31
N LYS A 70 -25.66 -7.05 7.11
CA LYS A 70 -26.72 -8.00 6.73
C LYS A 70 -26.45 -9.39 7.28
N GLN A 71 -25.19 -9.81 7.28
CA GLN A 71 -24.75 -11.12 7.76
C GLN A 71 -23.43 -10.94 8.53
N PRO A 72 -23.49 -10.70 9.86
CA PRO A 72 -22.30 -10.41 10.65
C PRO A 72 -21.29 -11.54 10.62
N ALA A 73 -20.12 -11.27 10.05
CA ALA A 73 -19.02 -12.21 9.92
C ALA A 73 -17.69 -11.59 10.41
N LEU A 74 -17.56 -10.27 10.37
CA LEU A 74 -16.35 -9.56 10.74
C LEU A 74 -16.23 -9.36 12.26
N PRO A 75 -15.06 -9.62 12.86
CA PRO A 75 -14.79 -9.25 14.25
C PRO A 75 -14.81 -7.72 14.42
N ALA A 76 -14.93 -7.25 15.67
CA ALA A 76 -15.03 -5.82 15.97
C ALA A 76 -13.82 -5.01 15.46
N GLY A 77 -12.61 -5.57 15.58
CA GLY A 77 -11.39 -4.96 15.04
C GLY A 77 -11.46 -4.77 13.52
N GLY A 78 -11.95 -5.76 12.78
CA GLY A 78 -12.10 -5.69 11.32
C GLY A 78 -13.10 -4.61 10.90
N ARG A 79 -14.23 -4.50 11.60
CA ARG A 79 -15.19 -3.40 11.39
C ARG A 79 -14.55 -2.04 11.65
N GLY A 80 -13.78 -1.90 12.73
CA GLY A 80 -13.05 -0.67 13.04
C GLY A 80 -12.07 -0.28 11.95
N ILE A 81 -11.29 -1.24 11.43
CA ILE A 81 -10.36 -1.03 10.31
C ILE A 81 -11.12 -0.56 9.06
N LEU A 82 -12.23 -1.21 8.69
CA LEU A 82 -13.00 -0.79 7.51
C LEU A 82 -13.60 0.60 7.66
N ILE A 83 -14.12 0.96 8.84
CA ILE A 83 -14.66 2.31 9.11
C ILE A 83 -13.55 3.35 8.97
N ALA A 84 -12.38 3.07 9.57
CA ALA A 84 -11.22 3.95 9.45
C ALA A 84 -10.79 4.10 7.98
N LEU A 85 -10.78 3.02 7.20
CA LEU A 85 -10.43 3.07 5.77
C LEU A 85 -11.44 3.84 4.93
N VAL A 86 -12.74 3.69 5.17
CA VAL A 86 -13.76 4.51 4.49
C VAL A 86 -13.50 5.98 4.75
N PHE A 87 -13.28 6.35 6.02
CA PHE A 87 -13.04 7.74 6.40
C PHE A 87 -11.72 8.28 5.83
N LEU A 88 -10.61 7.60 6.08
CA LEU A 88 -9.27 8.04 5.69
C LEU A 88 -9.08 8.04 4.18
N ALA A 89 -9.57 7.03 3.46
CA ALA A 89 -9.45 6.99 2.00
C ALA A 89 -10.32 8.06 1.32
N THR A 90 -11.51 8.34 1.87
CA THR A 90 -12.34 9.46 1.37
C THR A 90 -11.67 10.80 1.64
N LEU A 91 -11.15 11.00 2.85
CA LEU A 91 -10.43 12.23 3.21
C LEU A 91 -9.20 12.43 2.32
N ALA A 92 -8.37 11.40 2.16
CA ALA A 92 -7.20 11.45 1.29
C ALA A 92 -7.60 11.76 -0.16
N ALA A 93 -8.61 11.09 -0.72
CA ALA A 93 -9.06 11.37 -2.08
C ALA A 93 -9.54 12.81 -2.27
N LEU A 94 -10.21 13.39 -1.26
CA LEU A 94 -10.64 14.78 -1.29
C LEU A 94 -9.45 15.74 -1.14
N GLU A 95 -8.48 15.44 -0.28
CA GLU A 95 -7.25 16.23 -0.13
C GLU A 95 -6.47 16.29 -1.44
N GLU A 96 -6.28 15.15 -2.12
CA GLU A 96 -5.60 15.06 -3.42
C GLU A 96 -6.27 15.93 -4.49
N ILE A 97 -7.60 16.01 -4.54
CA ILE A 97 -8.32 16.89 -5.50
C ILE A 97 -8.62 18.28 -4.96
N SER A 98 -7.97 18.67 -3.85
CA SER A 98 -8.14 19.95 -3.17
C SER A 98 -9.59 20.29 -2.87
N TRP A 99 -10.29 19.33 -2.27
CA TRP A 99 -11.71 19.38 -1.93
C TRP A 99 -12.63 19.70 -3.12
N GLY A 100 -12.22 19.31 -4.32
CA GLY A 100 -12.92 19.55 -5.58
C GLY A 100 -12.51 20.85 -6.27
N GLN A 101 -11.51 21.59 -5.76
CA GLN A 101 -10.97 22.79 -6.41
C GLN A 101 -10.51 22.49 -7.83
N GLN A 102 -9.80 21.38 -8.03
CA GLN A 102 -9.30 20.96 -9.35
C GLN A 102 -10.43 20.63 -10.34
N VAL A 103 -11.59 20.18 -9.83
CA VAL A 103 -12.75 19.78 -10.64
C VAL A 103 -13.67 20.95 -10.95
N PHE A 104 -13.97 21.79 -9.95
CA PHE A 104 -14.96 22.87 -10.05
C PHE A 104 -14.34 24.24 -10.26
N GLY A 105 -13.01 24.38 -10.15
CA GLY A 105 -12.28 25.60 -10.48
C GLY A 105 -12.54 26.79 -9.54
N PHE A 106 -13.01 26.55 -8.31
CA PHE A 106 -13.17 27.62 -7.33
C PHE A 106 -11.80 28.10 -6.83
N ARG A 107 -11.74 29.34 -6.32
CA ARG A 107 -10.48 29.93 -5.85
C ARG A 107 -10.24 29.62 -4.37
N SER A 108 -8.98 29.36 -4.03
CA SER A 108 -8.52 29.29 -2.65
C SER A 108 -8.79 30.59 -1.89
N ASN A 109 -9.17 30.48 -0.62
CA ASN A 109 -9.35 31.65 0.24
C ASN A 109 -8.00 32.26 0.65
N LYS A 110 -8.03 33.43 1.31
CA LYS A 110 -6.82 34.13 1.76
C LYS A 110 -5.90 33.25 2.62
N PHE A 111 -6.46 32.46 3.54
CA PHE A 111 -5.65 31.61 4.41
C PHE A 111 -4.79 30.63 3.61
N PHE A 112 -5.39 29.91 2.65
CA PHE A 112 -4.66 28.96 1.82
C PHE A 112 -3.69 29.64 0.85
N LEU A 113 -4.05 30.80 0.28
CA LEU A 113 -3.11 31.55 -0.57
C LEU A 113 -1.84 31.98 0.17
N ASP A 114 -1.96 32.29 1.46
CA ASP A 114 -0.87 32.79 2.29
C ASP A 114 -0.01 31.66 2.92
N HIS A 115 -0.60 30.48 3.18
CA HIS A 115 0.05 29.41 3.97
C HIS A 115 0.22 28.06 3.26
N ASN A 116 -0.57 27.77 2.23
CA ASN A 116 -0.48 26.50 1.51
C ASN A 116 0.68 26.55 0.51
N LEU A 117 1.54 25.53 0.52
CA LEU A 117 2.74 25.46 -0.31
C LEU A 117 2.43 25.48 -1.83
N GLN A 118 1.25 24.99 -2.22
CA GLN A 118 0.77 24.97 -3.61
C GLN A 118 -0.38 25.97 -3.86
N ARG A 119 -0.73 26.78 -2.85
CA ARG A 119 -1.85 27.74 -2.90
C ARG A 119 -3.20 27.08 -3.19
N GLU A 120 -3.37 25.82 -2.82
CA GLU A 120 -4.60 25.06 -3.00
C GLU A 120 -5.44 24.98 -1.71
N THR A 121 -6.72 24.65 -1.85
CA THR A 121 -7.66 24.45 -0.74
C THR A 121 -7.52 23.02 -0.23
N ASN A 122 -6.38 22.70 0.38
CA ASN A 122 -6.14 21.43 1.04
C ASN A 122 -5.28 21.61 2.30
N LEU A 123 -5.31 20.61 3.17
CA LEU A 123 -4.61 20.61 4.44
C LEU A 123 -3.22 19.97 4.32
N HIS A 124 -3.05 18.96 3.47
CA HIS A 124 -1.77 18.24 3.38
C HIS A 124 -0.60 19.12 2.85
N ASN A 125 -0.88 20.22 2.14
CA ASN A 125 0.13 21.18 1.68
C ASN A 125 0.37 22.34 2.66
N LEU A 126 -0.23 22.30 3.86
CA LEU A 126 0.14 23.19 4.95
C LEU A 126 1.42 22.75 5.66
N MET A 127 1.89 21.52 5.38
CA MET A 127 3.10 20.94 5.96
C MET A 127 4.06 20.48 4.87
N PRO A 128 5.38 20.44 5.13
CA PRO A 128 6.34 19.86 4.19
C PRO A 128 6.03 18.40 3.89
N ALA A 129 6.04 18.03 2.60
CA ALA A 129 5.81 16.67 2.12
C ALA A 129 6.73 15.61 2.75
N SER A 130 7.91 16.01 3.25
CA SER A 130 8.81 15.12 3.97
C SER A 130 8.21 14.59 5.27
N ILE A 131 7.44 15.41 5.99
CA ILE A 131 6.85 15.01 7.28
C ILE A 131 5.72 14.01 7.05
N SER A 132 4.80 14.30 6.12
CA SER A 132 3.71 13.39 5.76
C SER A 132 4.26 12.07 5.20
N SER A 133 5.24 12.14 4.30
CA SER A 133 5.95 10.98 3.75
C SER A 133 6.59 10.11 4.83
N SER A 134 7.32 10.70 5.79
CA SER A 134 7.97 9.93 6.86
C SER A 134 6.96 9.23 7.77
N ALA A 135 5.81 9.86 8.06
CA ALA A 135 4.77 9.26 8.87
C ALA A 135 4.15 8.04 8.17
N ILE A 136 3.79 8.18 6.88
CA ILE A 136 3.27 7.09 6.06
C ILE A 136 4.30 5.96 5.95
N ASN A 137 5.56 6.27 5.63
CA ASN A 137 6.63 5.27 5.52
C ASN A 137 6.81 4.46 6.82
N THR A 138 6.75 5.13 7.97
CA THR A 138 6.87 4.45 9.27
C THR A 138 5.75 3.42 9.44
N VAL A 139 4.52 3.77 9.07
CA VAL A 139 3.39 2.83 9.12
C VAL A 139 3.61 1.65 8.16
N ILE A 140 4.06 1.90 6.93
CA ILE A 140 4.32 0.85 5.94
C ILE A 140 5.43 -0.10 6.41
N TYR A 141 6.59 0.42 6.82
CA TYR A 141 7.70 -0.42 7.26
C TYR A 141 7.34 -1.24 8.50
N VAL A 142 6.69 -0.64 9.50
CA VAL A 142 6.41 -1.35 10.75
C VAL A 142 5.26 -2.34 10.57
N PHE A 143 4.09 -1.88 10.12
CA PHE A 143 2.87 -2.68 10.14
C PHE A 143 2.70 -3.60 8.93
N PHE A 144 3.18 -3.17 7.76
CA PHE A 144 2.99 -3.92 6.51
C PHE A 144 4.19 -4.76 6.10
N LEU A 145 5.39 -4.45 6.60
CA LEU A 145 6.63 -5.16 6.23
C LEU A 145 7.23 -5.93 7.40
N TRP A 146 7.63 -5.27 8.48
CA TRP A 146 8.46 -5.89 9.52
C TRP A 146 7.68 -6.77 10.49
N ILE A 147 6.55 -6.30 11.04
CA ILE A 147 5.69 -7.11 11.92
C ILE A 147 5.22 -8.39 11.20
N PRO A 148 4.72 -8.33 9.95
CA PRO A 148 4.27 -9.52 9.23
C PRO A 148 5.40 -10.51 8.92
N CYS A 149 6.58 -10.03 8.50
CA CYS A 149 7.76 -10.88 8.31
C CYS A 149 8.19 -11.54 9.62
N GLY A 150 8.27 -10.77 10.72
CA GLY A 150 8.61 -11.29 12.05
C GLY A 150 7.61 -12.34 12.54
N PHE A 151 6.31 -12.11 12.36
CA PHE A 151 5.26 -13.06 12.70
C PHE A 151 5.39 -14.37 11.92
N ARG A 152 5.73 -14.28 10.62
CA ARG A 152 5.94 -15.46 9.75
C ARG A 152 7.19 -16.25 10.13
N MET A 153 8.27 -15.57 10.51
CA MET A 153 9.53 -16.23 10.89
C MET A 153 9.46 -16.87 12.28
N ALA A 154 8.70 -16.29 13.21
CA ALA A 154 8.59 -16.75 14.60
C ALA A 154 7.12 -16.92 15.04
N PRO A 155 6.37 -17.88 14.43
CA PRO A 155 4.93 -18.05 14.66
C PRO A 155 4.57 -18.44 16.11
N ASN A 156 5.53 -18.99 16.86
CA ASN A 156 5.35 -19.44 18.25
C ASN A 156 5.93 -18.44 19.28
N SER A 157 6.32 -17.24 18.85
CA SER A 157 6.77 -16.19 19.78
C SER A 157 5.63 -15.70 20.66
N ARG A 158 5.95 -15.15 21.85
CA ARG A 158 4.94 -14.55 22.76
C ARG A 158 4.08 -13.50 22.05
N LEU A 159 4.69 -12.70 21.18
CA LEU A 159 3.99 -11.69 20.39
C LEU A 159 3.02 -12.34 19.38
N ALA A 160 3.47 -13.35 18.65
CA ALA A 160 2.63 -14.05 17.67
C ALA A 160 1.44 -14.77 18.34
N ILE A 161 1.65 -15.37 19.52
CA ILE A 161 0.58 -15.97 20.32
C ILE A 161 -0.44 -14.90 20.76
N GLY A 162 0.04 -13.73 21.21
CA GLY A 162 -0.82 -12.61 21.60
C GLY A 162 -1.63 -12.00 20.45
N ILE A 163 -1.07 -11.97 19.24
CA ILE A 163 -1.78 -11.52 18.02
C ILE A 163 -2.88 -12.51 17.65
N ARG A 164 -2.59 -13.82 17.66
CA ARG A 164 -3.57 -14.87 17.35
C ARG A 164 -4.69 -14.96 18.38
N SER A 165 -4.37 -14.80 19.66
CA SER A 165 -5.38 -14.88 20.73
C SER A 165 -6.44 -13.78 20.63
N ARG A 166 -6.13 -12.68 19.93
CA ARG A 166 -7.07 -11.59 19.65
C ARG A 166 -7.69 -11.66 18.25
N GLU A 167 -7.37 -12.70 17.46
CA GLU A 167 -7.77 -12.86 16.05
C GLU A 167 -7.20 -11.75 15.12
N TRP A 168 -6.10 -11.10 15.51
CA TRP A 168 -5.47 -10.02 14.71
C TRP A 168 -4.61 -10.54 13.57
N ASP A 169 -4.25 -11.83 13.60
CA ASP A 169 -3.53 -12.52 12.53
C ASP A 169 -4.31 -12.53 11.21
N ASN A 170 -5.65 -12.47 11.29
CA ASN A 170 -6.52 -12.30 10.13
C ASN A 170 -6.24 -11.01 9.34
N PHE A 171 -5.72 -9.96 9.98
CA PHE A 171 -5.43 -8.68 9.33
C PHE A 171 -3.98 -8.55 8.89
N LEU A 172 -3.12 -9.54 9.18
CA LEU A 172 -1.74 -9.49 8.71
C LEU A 172 -1.70 -9.61 7.18
N PRO A 173 -0.90 -8.79 6.49
CA PRO A 173 -0.81 -8.84 5.05
C PRO A 173 -0.32 -10.21 4.57
N SER A 174 -0.90 -10.65 3.45
CA SER A 174 -0.38 -11.80 2.71
C SER A 174 1.02 -11.52 2.17
N LEU A 175 1.77 -12.57 1.82
CA LEU A 175 3.09 -12.41 1.22
C LEU A 175 3.07 -11.56 -0.07
N ASN A 176 2.00 -11.69 -0.87
CA ASN A 176 1.79 -10.85 -2.05
C ASN A 176 1.64 -9.38 -1.69
N THR A 177 0.84 -9.06 -0.66
CA THR A 177 0.68 -7.69 -0.16
C THR A 177 2.02 -7.14 0.34
N ILE A 178 2.79 -7.94 1.10
CA ILE A 178 4.13 -7.56 1.59
C ILE A 178 5.07 -7.23 0.41
N LEU A 179 5.06 -8.05 -0.65
CA LEU A 179 5.88 -7.84 -1.85
C LEU A 179 5.50 -6.56 -2.60
N ILE A 180 4.20 -6.23 -2.69
CA ILE A 180 3.72 -4.97 -3.30
C ILE A 180 4.27 -3.77 -2.51
N PHE A 181 4.16 -3.79 -1.17
CA PHE A 181 4.72 -2.72 -0.35
C PHE A 181 6.25 -2.65 -0.43
N ALA A 182 6.93 -3.79 -0.49
CA ALA A 182 8.38 -3.84 -0.65
C ALA A 182 8.83 -3.24 -1.98
N PHE A 183 8.07 -3.42 -3.07
CA PHE A 183 8.29 -2.70 -4.32
C PHE A 183 8.14 -1.19 -4.13
N GLY A 184 7.08 -0.72 -3.46
CA GLY A 184 6.89 0.70 -3.15
C GLY A 184 8.07 1.30 -2.37
N SER A 185 8.66 0.56 -1.43
CA SER A 185 9.85 0.98 -0.68
C SER A 185 11.11 1.17 -1.53
N THR A 186 11.14 0.65 -2.77
CA THR A 186 12.25 0.90 -3.71
C THR A 186 12.18 2.31 -4.32
N LEU A 187 11.02 2.97 -4.27
CA LEU A 187 10.82 4.31 -4.83
C LEU A 187 11.19 5.38 -3.79
N GLN A 188 12.48 5.60 -3.65
CA GLN A 188 13.06 6.55 -2.71
C GLN A 188 14.24 7.31 -3.33
N ALA A 189 14.64 8.42 -2.72
CA ALA A 189 15.86 9.10 -3.09
C ALA A 189 17.07 8.36 -2.50
N TYR A 190 17.89 7.77 -3.36
CA TYR A 190 19.08 7.02 -2.96
C TYR A 190 20.28 7.94 -2.72
N PHE A 191 21.16 7.53 -1.82
CA PHE A 191 22.45 8.18 -1.53
C PHE A 191 22.36 9.64 -1.04
N LEU A 192 21.19 10.07 -0.55
CA LEU A 192 21.00 11.37 0.09
C LEU A 192 20.97 11.22 1.61
N LEU A 193 21.62 12.15 2.32
CA LEU A 193 21.63 12.14 3.78
C LEU A 193 20.22 12.27 4.39
N PRO A 194 19.29 13.09 3.89
CA PRO A 194 17.94 13.15 4.48
C PRO A 194 17.14 11.85 4.42
N THR A 195 17.49 10.91 3.52
CA THR A 195 16.75 9.67 3.25
C THR A 195 17.57 8.40 3.54
N TRP A 196 18.68 8.51 4.29
CA TRP A 196 19.52 7.34 4.63
C TRP A 196 18.73 6.27 5.39
N SER A 197 17.76 6.68 6.21
CA SER A 197 16.90 5.81 7.00
C SER A 197 15.96 4.99 6.12
N ASP A 198 15.42 5.57 5.04
CA ASP A 198 14.60 4.83 4.06
C ASP A 198 15.44 3.74 3.38
N THR A 199 16.71 4.04 3.05
CA THR A 199 17.61 3.07 2.43
C THR A 199 17.96 1.93 3.37
N LEU A 200 18.25 2.23 4.64
CA LEU A 200 18.47 1.21 5.66
C LEU A 200 17.20 0.35 5.86
N ALA A 201 16.02 0.99 5.91
CA ALA A 201 14.75 0.29 6.07
C ALA A 201 14.44 -0.64 4.89
N LEU A 202 14.77 -0.23 3.66
CA LEU A 202 14.68 -1.08 2.48
C LEU A 202 15.60 -2.30 2.59
N LEU A 203 16.87 -2.11 2.95
CA LEU A 203 17.82 -3.23 3.10
C LEU A 203 17.36 -4.24 4.16
N VAL A 204 16.88 -3.75 5.31
CA VAL A 204 16.29 -4.59 6.36
C VAL A 204 15.07 -5.34 5.82
N THR A 205 14.19 -4.66 5.08
CA THR A 205 13.00 -5.27 4.48
C THR A 205 13.37 -6.38 3.51
N LEU A 206 14.31 -6.16 2.60
CA LEU A 206 14.75 -7.17 1.62
C LEU A 206 15.37 -8.39 2.30
N ALA A 207 16.17 -8.19 3.36
CA ALA A 207 16.77 -9.27 4.14
C ALA A 207 15.71 -10.07 4.92
N LEU A 208 14.77 -9.39 5.60
CA LEU A 208 13.69 -10.03 6.33
C LEU A 208 12.77 -10.83 5.38
N LEU A 209 12.46 -10.27 4.21
CA LEU A 209 11.61 -10.93 3.22
C LEU A 209 12.31 -12.15 2.62
N GLY A 210 13.58 -12.04 2.24
CA GLY A 210 14.38 -13.17 1.78
C GLY A 210 14.48 -14.27 2.83
N ARG A 211 14.68 -13.90 4.10
CA ARG A 211 14.68 -14.87 5.21
C ARG A 211 13.31 -15.52 5.43
N THR A 212 12.22 -14.74 5.32
CA THR A 212 10.86 -15.25 5.42
C THR A 212 10.58 -16.31 4.34
N LEU A 213 11.02 -16.06 3.10
CA LEU A 213 10.91 -17.00 1.99
C LEU A 213 11.74 -18.28 2.19
N LEU A 214 12.85 -18.22 2.92
CA LEU A 214 13.65 -19.40 3.27
C LEU A 214 13.02 -20.24 4.40
N VAL A 215 12.42 -19.59 5.40
CA VAL A 215 11.83 -20.26 6.58
C VAL A 215 10.45 -20.83 6.28
N GLN A 216 9.66 -20.12 5.47
CA GLN A 216 8.41 -20.61 4.90
C GLN A 216 8.67 -20.84 3.40
N PRO A 217 9.42 -21.90 3.02
CA PRO A 217 9.73 -22.18 1.62
C PRO A 217 8.45 -22.07 0.82
N ALA A 218 8.40 -21.03 -0.01
CA ALA A 218 7.21 -20.56 -0.68
C ALA A 218 6.45 -21.74 -1.28
N THR A 219 5.13 -21.75 -1.09
CA THR A 219 4.26 -22.78 -1.66
C THR A 219 4.20 -22.71 -3.20
N ARG A 220 4.82 -21.71 -3.84
CA ARG A 220 4.91 -21.54 -5.30
C ARG A 220 6.21 -20.86 -5.74
N SER A 221 6.75 -21.26 -6.90
CA SER A 221 7.95 -20.68 -7.56
C SER A 221 7.89 -19.17 -7.82
N ASN A 222 6.69 -18.59 -7.83
CA ASN A 222 6.47 -17.20 -8.22
C ASN A 222 6.87 -16.18 -7.13
N ASP A 223 6.91 -16.57 -5.85
CA ASP A 223 7.21 -15.62 -4.76
C ASP A 223 8.69 -15.22 -4.76
N TRP A 224 9.59 -16.18 -5.03
CA TRP A 224 11.01 -15.90 -5.22
C TRP A 224 11.27 -15.04 -6.46
N ALA A 225 10.54 -15.28 -7.55
CA ALA A 225 10.63 -14.45 -8.75
C ALA A 225 10.18 -13.00 -8.46
N HIS A 226 9.11 -12.81 -7.69
CA HIS A 226 8.64 -11.49 -7.30
C HIS A 226 9.64 -10.79 -6.36
N TRP A 227 10.20 -11.49 -5.37
CA TRP A 227 11.25 -10.91 -4.52
C TRP A 227 12.49 -10.51 -5.33
N ALA A 228 12.94 -11.38 -6.23
CA ALA A 228 14.06 -11.07 -7.13
C ALA A 228 13.75 -9.86 -8.03
N TRP A 229 12.51 -9.72 -8.48
CA TRP A 229 12.05 -8.54 -9.22
C TRP A 229 12.12 -7.26 -8.37
N VAL A 230 11.73 -7.31 -7.09
CA VAL A 230 11.86 -6.15 -6.18
C VAL A 230 13.32 -5.78 -5.97
N VAL A 231 14.22 -6.77 -5.79
CA VAL A 231 15.67 -6.53 -5.69
C VAL A 231 16.21 -5.90 -6.97
N PHE A 232 15.79 -6.40 -8.13
CA PHE A 232 16.15 -5.82 -9.44
C PHE A 232 15.68 -4.38 -9.59
N CYS A 233 14.43 -4.07 -9.19
CA CYS A 233 13.91 -2.70 -9.19
C CYS A 233 14.75 -1.79 -8.28
N ALA A 234 15.05 -2.23 -7.04
CA ALA A 234 15.87 -1.46 -6.10
C ALA A 234 17.27 -1.15 -6.67
N ALA A 235 17.93 -2.14 -7.28
CA ALA A 235 19.22 -1.94 -7.91
C ALA A 235 19.13 -0.97 -9.10
N THR A 236 18.11 -1.14 -9.95
CA THR A 236 17.89 -0.28 -11.12
C THR A 236 17.66 1.17 -10.70
N PHE A 237 16.83 1.41 -9.69
CA PHE A 237 16.52 2.74 -9.17
C PHE A 237 17.70 3.38 -8.45
N ALA A 238 18.52 2.59 -7.75
CA ALA A 238 19.76 3.07 -7.16
C ALA A 238 20.79 3.47 -8.23
N ILE A 239 20.97 2.67 -9.29
CA ILE A 239 21.88 3.01 -10.40
C ILE A 239 21.45 4.32 -11.06
N HIS A 240 20.15 4.51 -11.27
CA HIS A 240 19.58 5.70 -11.92
C HIS A 240 19.12 6.78 -10.92
N HIS A 241 19.71 6.84 -9.74
CA HIS A 241 19.26 7.72 -8.65
C HIS A 241 19.23 9.22 -9.00
N ASP A 242 20.07 9.67 -9.93
CA ASP A 242 20.11 11.07 -10.38
C ASP A 242 18.77 11.54 -10.97
N ILE A 243 17.96 10.63 -11.52
CA ILE A 243 16.62 10.94 -12.04
C ILE A 243 15.66 11.33 -10.92
N PHE A 244 15.82 10.73 -9.73
CA PHE A 244 14.98 10.98 -8.55
C PHE A 244 15.46 12.17 -7.72
N ARG A 245 16.56 12.81 -8.11
CA ARG A 245 17.20 13.89 -7.36
C ARG A 245 16.41 15.20 -7.43
N PHE A 246 15.52 15.34 -8.40
CA PHE A 246 14.74 16.55 -8.64
C PHE A 246 13.24 16.23 -8.57
N ALA A 247 12.49 16.95 -7.74
CA ALA A 247 11.02 17.07 -7.78
C ALA A 247 10.13 15.95 -7.20
N ASN A 248 10.56 15.19 -6.17
CA ASN A 248 9.69 14.27 -5.40
C ASN A 248 8.90 13.22 -6.23
N MET A 249 9.22 13.03 -7.51
CA MET A 249 8.43 12.29 -8.49
C MET A 249 8.24 10.80 -8.13
N GLN A 250 9.27 10.19 -7.54
CA GLN A 250 9.22 8.83 -7.03
C GLN A 250 8.17 8.64 -5.93
N TYR A 251 7.90 9.68 -5.16
CA TYR A 251 7.00 9.61 -4.02
C TYR A 251 5.54 9.56 -4.47
N GLU A 252 5.19 10.23 -5.57
CA GLU A 252 3.88 10.11 -6.23
C GLU A 252 3.61 8.66 -6.69
N ILE A 253 4.59 8.05 -7.37
CA ILE A 253 4.47 6.65 -7.80
C ILE A 253 4.40 5.71 -6.59
N ARG A 254 5.19 5.98 -5.54
CA ARG A 254 5.16 5.21 -4.29
C ARG A 254 3.79 5.29 -3.63
N GLU A 255 3.17 6.46 -3.59
CA GLU A 255 1.84 6.65 -3.02
C GLU A 255 0.78 5.86 -3.79
N LEU A 256 0.84 5.87 -5.13
CA LEU A 256 0.00 5.02 -5.98
C LEU A 256 0.17 3.53 -5.65
N VAL A 257 1.42 3.06 -5.48
CA VAL A 257 1.72 1.68 -5.08
C VAL A 257 1.17 1.37 -3.68
N VAL A 258 1.30 2.30 -2.73
CA VAL A 258 0.81 2.15 -1.36
C VAL A 258 -0.71 2.01 -1.34
N VAL A 259 -1.45 2.87 -2.04
CA VAL A 259 -2.92 2.77 -2.08
C VAL A 259 -3.35 1.48 -2.80
N LEU A 260 -2.65 1.07 -3.86
CA LEU A 260 -2.92 -0.21 -4.52
C LEU A 260 -2.65 -1.41 -3.59
N GLY A 261 -1.57 -1.36 -2.81
CA GLY A 261 -1.23 -2.34 -1.77
C GLY A 261 -2.29 -2.40 -0.67
N CYS A 262 -2.80 -1.26 -0.21
CA CYS A 262 -3.91 -1.19 0.73
C CYS A 262 -5.19 -1.80 0.16
N LEU A 263 -5.51 -1.54 -1.12
CA LEU A 263 -6.67 -2.15 -1.77
C LEU A 263 -6.53 -3.68 -1.87
N HIS A 264 -5.35 -4.18 -2.25
CA HIS A 264 -5.06 -5.61 -2.26
C HIS A 264 -5.19 -6.21 -0.85
N TRP A 265 -4.58 -5.57 0.15
CA TRP A 265 -4.63 -5.98 1.56
C TRP A 265 -6.07 -6.14 2.08
N ILE A 266 -6.92 -5.14 1.88
CA ILE A 266 -8.32 -5.18 2.35
C ILE A 266 -9.04 -6.37 1.72
N THR A 267 -8.82 -6.61 0.42
CA THR A 267 -9.47 -7.73 -0.27
C THR A 267 -8.97 -9.09 0.23
N ASP A 268 -7.70 -9.21 0.63
CA ASP A 268 -7.12 -10.46 1.12
C ASP A 268 -7.84 -11.02 2.34
N TRP A 269 -8.20 -10.17 3.32
CA TRP A 269 -8.80 -10.63 4.57
C TRP A 269 -10.32 -10.45 4.67
N THR A 270 -10.91 -9.54 3.89
CA THR A 270 -12.38 -9.37 3.89
C THR A 270 -13.10 -10.48 3.12
N ILE A 271 -12.52 -11.00 2.04
CA ILE A 271 -13.15 -12.03 1.20
C ILE A 271 -13.39 -13.33 1.96
N PRO A 272 -12.37 -13.95 2.61
CA PRO A 272 -12.57 -15.21 3.31
C PRO A 272 -13.59 -15.05 4.44
N ALA A 273 -13.55 -13.91 5.15
CA ALA A 273 -14.45 -13.64 6.26
C ALA A 273 -15.92 -13.52 5.82
N ILE A 274 -16.22 -12.85 4.69
CA ILE A 274 -17.59 -12.70 4.19
C ILE A 274 -18.10 -13.99 3.53
N GLN A 275 -17.23 -14.79 2.91
CA GLN A 275 -17.61 -16.04 2.25
C GLN A 275 -17.83 -17.21 3.21
N GLN A 276 -17.26 -17.16 4.42
CA GLN A 276 -17.44 -18.17 5.46
C GLN A 276 -18.09 -17.55 6.71
N PRO A 277 -19.42 -17.33 6.71
CA PRO A 277 -20.11 -16.78 7.88
C PRO A 277 -19.92 -17.71 9.09
N LYS A 278 -19.77 -17.12 10.28
CA LYS A 278 -19.47 -17.79 11.57
C LYS A 278 -20.41 -18.95 11.97
N GLY A 279 -21.44 -19.26 11.18
CA GLY A 279 -22.34 -20.41 11.34
C GLY A 279 -21.82 -21.75 10.81
N SER A 280 -20.94 -21.79 9.79
CA SER A 280 -20.54 -23.07 9.17
C SER A 280 -19.66 -23.94 10.07
N ASN A 281 -18.81 -23.33 10.90
CA ASN A 281 -17.95 -24.06 11.84
C ASN A 281 -18.71 -24.61 13.04
N ARG A 282 -19.82 -23.98 13.46
CA ARG A 282 -20.67 -24.51 14.54
C ARG A 282 -21.48 -25.72 14.09
N GLU A 283 -21.99 -25.73 12.85
CA GLU A 283 -22.66 -26.92 12.30
C GLU A 283 -21.69 -28.07 12.02
N SER A 284 -20.46 -27.78 11.57
CA SER A 284 -19.40 -28.80 11.40
C SER A 284 -18.97 -29.39 12.75
N ALA A 285 -18.77 -28.56 13.77
CA ALA A 285 -18.40 -29.02 15.11
C ALA A 285 -19.56 -29.75 15.82
N ALA A 286 -20.81 -29.32 15.63
CA ALA A 286 -21.99 -30.01 16.15
C ALA A 286 -22.21 -31.37 15.47
N LYS A 287 -21.96 -31.48 14.16
CA LYS A 287 -22.01 -32.77 13.43
C LYS A 287 -20.87 -33.72 13.83
N GLN A 288 -19.70 -33.19 14.20
CA GLN A 288 -18.57 -33.99 14.67
C GLN A 288 -18.69 -34.37 16.17
N GLY A 289 -19.41 -33.60 16.98
CA GLY A 289 -19.65 -33.88 18.39
C GLY A 289 -20.85 -34.79 18.70
N ILE A 290 -21.70 -35.09 17.72
CA ILE A 290 -22.83 -36.05 17.85
C ILE A 290 -22.40 -37.48 17.44
N ALA A 291 -21.18 -37.65 16.92
CA ALA A 291 -20.62 -38.94 16.49
C ALA A 291 -19.53 -39.50 17.44
N ALA A 292 -19.53 -39.08 18.71
CA ALA A 292 -18.65 -39.61 19.76
C ALA A 292 -19.45 -40.33 20.84
#